data_AF-B7J5Y3-F1
#
_entry.id   AF-B7J5Y3-F1
#
_cell.length_a   1.000
_cell.length_b   1.000
_cell.length_c   1.000
_cell.angle_alpha   90.00
_cell.angle_beta   90.00
_cell.angle_gamma   90.00
#
_symmetry.space_group_name_H-M   'P 1'
#
loop_
_entity.id
_entity.type
_entity.pdbx_description
1 polymer ?
#
loop_
_entity_poly.entity_id
_entity_poly.type
_entity_poly.pdbx_seq_one_letter_code
_entity_poly.pdbx_strand_id
1 'polypeptide(L)'
;MDHFIQLVDLMDAGAVVPFVGAGISASAGFSSWKDHLRHQGKTAHIPSNRIEALLAGGDYETVLEEIEAIRGREVFINEIRDEFSRNLTIPDVVWRIAEMFTDTVITTNYDRLLEQSFETGEAGGVQVINGLNALEQPDPKKITVIKLHGDIREPKRCILSKNQYDEAYGNGSLNMHKSIPKLLAYHYKNSSLLFLGCSLSNDRTVQVFRKIREGMGEEEAKQHFSIEQAPESLEEIAQRNAELAKLGITPIWFEKGRYELVESILSLAKNELRHRGIAPQRLPVEEPPIKLDMDLSHFLGDFIDLMPLLHWLHRAVPQTATRQYLSAMQRVFHGHSFATRQADENLRMALDNLLRVLSNSVEFDGYAHGKLSVAFRCLQQYLKSIGEDNHLDDDFEWNIYELLTIPELQLETIVANKVDGSFDYHAIRLISALLQHGQKQRMSPKSFCELPSAVNHEFGDYISLALSASLGVSVPDRLDQIYTGDIQSLCEDAWNNLGKPIDLRFFDRVKWLFAQILQ
;
A
#
# COMPACT_ATOMS: atom_id res chain seq x y z
N MET A 1 20.99 24.13 -9.50
CA MET A 1 19.91 24.09 -10.51
C MET A 1 20.40 23.36 -11.76
N ASP A 2 21.58 23.73 -12.28
CA ASP A 2 22.15 23.12 -13.50
C ASP A 2 22.35 21.60 -13.41
N HIS A 3 22.91 21.07 -12.31
CA HIS A 3 23.08 19.62 -12.14
C HIS A 3 21.75 18.84 -12.09
N PHE A 4 20.70 19.47 -11.55
CA PHE A 4 19.37 18.86 -11.50
C PHE A 4 18.74 18.79 -12.90
N ILE A 5 18.89 19.85 -13.70
CA ILE A 5 18.41 19.86 -15.08
C ILE A 5 19.14 18.79 -15.90
N GLN A 6 20.47 18.68 -15.76
CA GLN A 6 21.26 17.62 -16.42
C GLN A 6 20.79 16.21 -16.03
N LEU A 7 20.48 15.99 -14.75
CA LEU A 7 19.89 14.73 -14.29
C LEU A 7 18.56 14.47 -15.00
N VAL A 8 17.65 15.45 -15.01
CA VAL A 8 16.34 15.31 -15.65
C VAL A 8 16.48 15.01 -17.15
N ASP A 9 17.40 15.67 -17.85
CA ASP A 9 17.66 15.42 -19.28
C ASP A 9 18.14 13.98 -19.54
N LEU A 10 18.93 13.40 -18.63
CA LEU A 10 19.35 12.00 -18.72
C LEU A 10 18.22 11.03 -18.35
N MET A 11 17.33 11.42 -17.43
CA MET A 11 16.15 10.63 -17.07
C MET A 11 15.14 10.61 -18.23
N ASP A 12 14.95 11.74 -18.90
CA ASP A 12 14.15 11.91 -20.12
C ASP A 12 14.66 10.95 -21.22
N ALA A 13 15.98 10.87 -21.40
CA ALA A 13 16.62 9.94 -22.32
C ALA A 13 16.59 8.45 -21.88
N GLY A 14 16.01 8.12 -20.73
CA GLY A 14 15.97 6.75 -20.19
C GLY A 14 17.35 6.18 -19.85
N ALA A 15 18.36 7.04 -19.62
CA ALA A 15 19.74 6.63 -19.43
C ALA A 15 20.13 6.43 -17.95
N VAL A 16 19.24 6.75 -17.02
CA VAL A 16 19.51 6.79 -15.58
C VAL A 16 19.13 5.48 -14.90
N VAL A 17 20.06 4.91 -14.13
CA VAL A 17 19.82 3.74 -13.29
C VAL A 17 20.01 4.14 -11.82
N PRO A 18 18.99 4.01 -10.96
CA PRO A 18 19.12 4.33 -9.55
C PRO A 18 19.98 3.28 -8.84
N PHE A 19 20.87 3.77 -7.99
CA PHE A 19 21.68 3.00 -7.06
C PHE A 19 21.27 3.38 -5.64
N VAL A 20 20.54 2.48 -4.97
CA VAL A 20 19.88 2.75 -3.69
C VAL A 20 20.66 2.13 -2.54
N GLY A 21 21.07 2.96 -1.58
CA GLY A 21 21.77 2.57 -0.36
C GLY A 21 20.88 2.57 0.89
N ALA A 22 21.48 2.18 2.02
CA ALA A 22 20.75 1.96 3.28
C ALA A 22 20.13 3.25 3.86
N GLY A 23 20.57 4.44 3.43
CA GLY A 23 19.98 5.70 3.85
C GLY A 23 18.53 5.87 3.42
N ILE A 24 18.11 5.23 2.32
CA ILE A 24 16.69 5.21 1.92
C ILE A 24 15.89 4.31 2.86
N SER A 25 16.37 3.10 3.14
CA SER A 25 15.72 2.15 4.07
C SER A 25 15.68 2.66 5.52
N ALA A 26 16.61 3.54 5.91
CA ALA A 26 16.61 4.16 7.24
C ALA A 26 15.34 4.96 7.53
N SER A 27 14.74 5.57 6.50
CA SER A 27 13.47 6.29 6.64
C SER A 27 12.28 5.38 6.99
N ALA A 28 12.38 4.08 6.68
CA ALA A 28 11.40 3.07 7.08
C ALA A 28 11.66 2.52 8.51
N GLY A 29 12.80 2.85 9.12
CA GLY A 29 13.20 2.35 10.44
C GLY A 29 14.15 1.13 10.41
N PHE A 30 14.78 0.84 9.27
CA PHE A 30 15.89 -0.13 9.20
C PHE A 30 17.21 0.49 9.66
N SER A 31 18.04 -0.28 10.35
CA SER A 31 19.40 0.12 10.68
C SER A 31 20.27 0.21 9.43
N SER A 32 21.16 1.21 9.35
CA SER A 32 22.21 1.19 8.35
C SER A 32 23.18 0.03 8.63
N TRP A 33 23.96 -0.39 7.62
CA TRP A 33 24.96 -1.45 7.83
C TRP A 33 25.96 -1.11 8.94
N LYS A 34 26.39 0.16 9.03
CA LYS A 34 27.24 0.65 10.11
C LYS A 34 26.57 0.53 11.47
N ASP A 35 25.31 0.94 11.58
CA ASP A 35 24.58 0.94 12.84
C ASP A 35 24.30 -0.48 13.32
N HIS A 36 23.99 -1.38 12.38
CA HIS A 36 23.80 -2.79 12.64
C HIS A 36 25.09 -3.45 13.16
N LEU A 37 26.23 -3.26 12.48
CA LEU A 37 27.52 -3.76 12.95
C LEU A 37 27.93 -3.16 14.30
N ARG A 38 27.63 -1.88 14.54
CA ARG A 38 27.86 -1.24 15.83
C ARG A 38 27.06 -1.91 16.95
N HIS A 39 25.78 -2.17 16.71
CA HIS A 39 24.91 -2.82 17.69
C HIS A 39 25.39 -4.25 17.98
N GLN A 40 25.62 -5.04 16.94
CA GLN A 40 26.09 -6.42 17.06
C GLN A 40 27.47 -6.51 17.74
N GLY A 41 28.40 -5.63 17.38
CA GLY A 41 29.73 -5.58 18.00
C GLY A 41 29.68 -5.28 19.50
N LYS A 42 28.76 -4.39 19.92
CA LYS A 42 28.51 -4.13 21.35
C LYS A 42 27.96 -5.37 22.05
N THR A 43 27.01 -6.07 21.46
CA THR A 43 26.46 -7.32 21.99
C THR A 43 27.52 -8.43 22.04
N ALA A 44 28.48 -8.42 21.12
CA ALA A 44 29.67 -9.29 21.12
C ALA A 44 30.75 -8.85 22.12
N HIS A 45 30.52 -7.82 22.94
CA HIS A 45 31.48 -7.29 23.92
C HIS A 45 32.79 -6.77 23.31
N ILE A 46 32.79 -6.40 22.04
CA ILE A 46 33.93 -5.75 21.39
C ILE A 46 34.03 -4.30 21.94
N PRO A 47 35.23 -3.82 22.33
CA PRO A 47 35.40 -2.46 22.84
C PRO A 47 34.84 -1.40 21.87
N SER A 48 33.98 -0.50 22.37
CA SER A 48 33.30 0.48 21.50
C SER A 48 34.26 1.40 20.75
N ASN A 49 35.39 1.76 21.34
CA ASN A 49 36.43 2.54 20.67
C ASN A 49 37.05 1.80 19.46
N ARG A 50 37.18 0.47 19.54
CA ARG A 50 37.67 -0.37 18.44
C ARG A 50 36.64 -0.43 17.32
N ILE A 51 35.37 -0.64 17.65
CA ILE A 51 34.26 -0.65 16.69
C ILE A 51 34.20 0.68 15.93
N GLU A 52 34.13 1.81 16.63
CA GLU A 52 34.01 3.12 15.96
C GLU A 52 35.24 3.43 15.08
N ALA A 53 36.45 3.06 15.51
CA ALA A 53 37.65 3.24 14.70
C ALA A 53 37.60 2.43 13.39
N LEU A 54 37.19 1.16 13.45
CA LEU A 54 37.03 0.30 12.27
C LEU A 54 35.90 0.81 11.35
N LEU A 55 34.74 1.17 11.91
CA LEU A 55 33.61 1.70 11.13
C LEU A 55 33.94 3.05 10.47
N ALA A 56 34.75 3.89 11.11
CA ALA A 56 35.22 5.15 10.54
C ALA A 56 36.24 4.93 9.41
N GLY A 57 37.10 3.92 9.52
CA GLY A 57 38.04 3.50 8.48
C GLY A 57 37.38 2.82 7.26
N GLY A 58 36.13 2.38 7.40
CA GLY A 58 35.45 1.56 6.40
C GLY A 58 35.77 0.07 6.50
N ASP A 59 36.41 -0.36 7.59
CA ASP A 59 36.84 -1.73 7.85
C ASP A 59 35.69 -2.61 8.38
N TYR A 60 34.54 -2.60 7.70
CA TYR A 60 33.35 -3.36 8.11
C TYR A 60 33.63 -4.86 8.20
N GLU A 61 34.49 -5.36 7.32
CA GLU A 61 34.85 -6.78 7.25
C GLU A 61 35.63 -7.25 8.47
N THR A 62 36.48 -6.39 9.04
CA THR A 62 37.19 -6.69 10.28
C THR A 62 36.21 -6.76 11.46
N VAL A 63 35.22 -5.87 11.49
CA VAL A 63 34.16 -5.91 12.52
C VAL A 63 33.35 -7.20 12.39
N LEU A 64 33.01 -7.62 11.15
CA LEU A 64 32.34 -8.90 10.89
C LEU A 64 33.15 -10.08 11.40
N GLU A 65 34.44 -10.16 11.09
CA GLU A 65 35.31 -11.24 11.54
C GLU A 65 35.38 -11.31 13.07
N GLU A 66 35.50 -10.16 13.75
CA GLU A 66 35.52 -10.11 15.21
C GLU A 66 34.17 -10.55 15.81
N ILE A 67 33.02 -10.18 15.21
CA ILE A 67 31.69 -10.61 15.67
C ILE A 67 31.49 -12.11 15.43
N GLU A 68 31.78 -12.60 14.22
CA GLU A 68 31.64 -14.02 13.87
C GLU A 68 32.51 -14.92 14.77
N ALA A 69 33.73 -14.48 15.11
CA ALA A 69 34.64 -15.20 15.98
C ALA A 69 34.10 -15.37 17.42
N ILE A 70 33.34 -14.38 17.92
CA ILE A 70 32.81 -14.39 19.30
C ILE A 70 31.45 -15.07 19.37
N ARG A 71 30.53 -14.73 18.46
CA ARG A 71 29.11 -15.13 18.55
C ARG A 71 28.75 -16.32 17.67
N GLY A 72 29.62 -16.66 16.73
CA GLY A 72 29.35 -17.65 15.70
C GLY A 72 28.50 -17.09 14.56
N ARG A 73 28.76 -17.62 13.37
CA ARG A 73 28.12 -17.19 12.12
C ARG A 73 26.60 -17.35 12.09
N GLU A 74 26.06 -18.41 12.68
CA GLU A 74 24.61 -18.66 12.65
C GLU A 74 23.81 -17.60 13.43
N VAL A 75 24.35 -17.17 14.58
CA VAL A 75 23.74 -16.12 15.39
C VAL A 75 23.73 -14.79 14.62
N PHE A 76 24.85 -14.47 13.98
CA PHE A 76 24.97 -13.28 13.12
C PHE A 76 23.93 -13.26 11.99
N ILE A 77 23.77 -14.39 11.27
CA ILE A 77 22.82 -14.52 10.17
C ILE A 77 21.37 -14.39 10.66
N ASN A 78 21.04 -14.95 11.82
CA ASN A 78 19.69 -14.85 12.39
C ASN A 78 19.36 -13.41 12.79
N GLU A 79 20.29 -12.68 13.39
CA GLU A 79 20.05 -11.27 13.75
C GLU A 79 19.89 -10.36 12.53
N ILE A 80 20.64 -10.63 11.45
CA ILE A 80 20.41 -9.96 10.17
C ILE A 80 19.01 -10.27 9.64
N ARG A 81 18.58 -11.52 9.69
CA ARG A 81 17.22 -11.91 9.30
C ARG A 81 16.19 -11.15 10.13
N ASP A 82 16.33 -11.11 11.45
CA ASP A 82 15.37 -10.49 12.34
C ASP A 82 15.26 -8.98 12.11
N GLU A 83 16.37 -8.30 11.86
CA GLU A 83 16.37 -6.86 11.56
C GLU A 83 15.81 -6.56 10.17
N PHE A 84 16.24 -7.26 9.11
CA PHE A 84 15.92 -6.89 7.72
C PHE A 84 14.70 -7.60 7.14
N SER A 85 14.08 -8.56 7.86
CA SER A 85 12.81 -9.20 7.47
C SER A 85 11.57 -8.50 8.04
N ARG A 86 11.73 -7.38 8.73
CA ARG A 86 10.63 -6.61 9.32
C ARG A 86 9.72 -6.08 8.21
N ASN A 87 8.41 -6.25 8.35
CA ASN A 87 7.42 -5.61 7.49
C ASN A 87 7.16 -4.19 8.02
N LEU A 88 7.81 -3.20 7.41
CA LEU A 88 7.68 -1.79 7.75
C LEU A 88 6.88 -1.07 6.67
N THR A 89 6.27 0.06 7.02
CA THR A 89 5.59 0.92 6.05
C THR A 89 6.59 1.41 5.01
N ILE A 90 6.24 1.28 3.74
CA ILE A 90 7.06 1.74 2.61
C ILE A 90 7.06 3.28 2.61
N PRO A 91 8.24 3.93 2.73
CA PRO A 91 8.33 5.39 2.71
C PRO A 91 8.01 6.00 1.34
N ASP A 92 7.51 7.24 1.33
CA ASP A 92 7.19 7.99 0.10
C ASP A 92 8.35 8.06 -0.90
N VAL A 93 9.58 8.21 -0.41
CA VAL A 93 10.77 8.21 -1.28
C VAL A 93 10.95 6.89 -2.04
N VAL A 94 10.59 5.75 -1.43
CA VAL A 94 10.65 4.44 -2.08
C VAL A 94 9.54 4.33 -3.13
N TRP A 95 8.33 4.81 -2.81
CA TRP A 95 7.26 4.94 -3.81
C TRP A 95 7.68 5.78 -5.01
N ARG A 96 8.32 6.93 -4.78
CA ARG A 96 8.82 7.78 -5.89
C ARG A 96 9.86 7.07 -6.74
N ILE A 97 10.79 6.33 -6.15
CA ILE A 97 11.75 5.52 -6.90
C ILE A 97 10.99 4.52 -7.78
N ALA A 98 10.00 3.81 -7.21
CA ALA A 98 9.24 2.81 -7.96
C ALA A 98 8.42 3.38 -9.11
N GLU A 99 7.86 4.57 -8.93
CA GLU A 99 7.09 5.28 -9.96
C GLU A 99 7.97 5.80 -11.11
N MET A 100 9.25 6.10 -10.85
CA MET A 100 10.14 6.76 -11.81
C MET A 100 11.04 5.79 -12.57
N PHE A 101 11.42 4.67 -11.95
CA PHE A 101 12.41 3.74 -12.50
C PHE A 101 11.81 2.36 -12.70
N THR A 102 11.30 2.10 -13.91
CA THR A 102 10.51 0.90 -14.24
C THR A 102 11.29 -0.18 -15.01
N ASP A 103 12.62 -0.06 -15.11
CA ASP A 103 13.48 -1.02 -15.83
C ASP A 103 14.44 -1.73 -14.87
N THR A 104 15.47 -1.02 -14.39
CA THR A 104 16.52 -1.58 -13.54
C THR A 104 16.79 -0.70 -12.33
N VAL A 105 16.90 -1.29 -11.15
CA VAL A 105 17.35 -0.65 -9.90
C VAL A 105 18.47 -1.47 -9.28
N ILE A 106 19.56 -0.82 -8.85
CA ILE A 106 20.68 -1.47 -8.16
C ILE A 106 20.63 -1.10 -6.68
N THR A 107 20.87 -2.06 -5.80
CA THR A 107 20.95 -1.79 -4.35
C THR A 107 21.97 -2.65 -3.64
N THR A 108 22.51 -2.11 -2.54
CA THR A 108 23.32 -2.84 -1.55
C THR A 108 22.48 -3.33 -0.36
N ASN A 109 21.19 -3.03 -0.32
CA ASN A 109 20.34 -3.28 0.83
C ASN A 109 19.83 -4.72 0.82
N TYR A 110 19.64 -5.30 2.01
CA TYR A 110 19.10 -6.66 2.17
C TYR A 110 17.56 -6.68 2.24
N ASP A 111 16.97 -5.63 2.79
CA ASP A 111 15.52 -5.46 2.97
C ASP A 111 14.75 -5.46 1.65
N ARG A 112 13.44 -5.67 1.71
CA ARG A 112 12.58 -5.82 0.52
C ARG A 112 11.77 -4.58 0.16
N LEU A 113 12.13 -3.39 0.63
CA LEU A 113 11.30 -2.20 0.43
C LEU A 113 11.09 -1.86 -1.05
N LEU A 114 12.14 -1.98 -1.86
CA LEU A 114 12.07 -1.71 -3.30
C LEU A 114 11.15 -2.72 -3.98
N GLU A 115 11.36 -4.01 -3.73
CA GLU A 115 10.54 -5.09 -4.29
C GLU A 115 9.08 -4.93 -3.89
N GLN A 116 8.80 -4.69 -2.61
CA GLN A 116 7.44 -4.46 -2.11
C GLN A 116 6.80 -3.23 -2.76
N SER A 117 7.56 -2.17 -3.04
CA SER A 117 7.04 -0.97 -3.72
C SER A 117 6.76 -1.18 -5.20
N PHE A 118 7.43 -2.13 -5.84
CA PHE A 118 7.18 -2.51 -7.23
C PHE A 118 6.07 -3.58 -7.36
N GLU A 119 5.84 -4.38 -6.32
CA GLU A 119 4.88 -5.48 -6.28
C GLU A 119 3.48 -5.08 -5.75
N THR A 120 3.06 -3.81 -5.84
CA THR A 120 1.76 -3.35 -5.29
C THR A 120 0.49 -3.83 -5.99
N GLY A 121 0.63 -4.64 -7.04
CA GLY A 121 -0.48 -5.25 -7.78
C GLY A 121 -0.34 -6.77 -7.84
N GLU A 122 -0.16 -7.33 -9.03
CA GLU A 122 0.10 -8.76 -9.19
C GLU A 122 1.48 -9.19 -8.69
N ALA A 123 1.52 -10.37 -8.04
CA ALA A 123 2.76 -11.02 -7.67
C ALA A 123 3.57 -11.40 -8.92
N GLY A 124 4.86 -11.04 -8.94
CA GLY A 124 5.80 -11.52 -9.97
C GLY A 124 6.26 -10.49 -11.00
N GLY A 125 5.88 -9.22 -10.87
CA GLY A 125 6.35 -8.11 -11.71
C GLY A 125 7.81 -7.68 -11.46
N VAL A 126 8.46 -8.23 -10.43
CA VAL A 126 9.86 -7.97 -10.08
C VAL A 126 10.72 -9.21 -10.28
N GLN A 127 11.90 -9.03 -10.87
CA GLN A 127 12.99 -10.00 -10.85
C GLN A 127 14.08 -9.50 -9.92
N VAL A 128 14.39 -10.28 -8.88
CA VAL A 128 15.53 -10.02 -8.00
C VAL A 128 16.75 -10.77 -8.53
N ILE A 129 17.78 -10.03 -8.93
CA ILE A 129 19.06 -10.60 -9.38
C ILE A 129 20.09 -10.43 -8.26
N ASN A 130 20.67 -11.54 -7.80
CA ASN A 130 21.79 -11.49 -6.86
C ASN A 130 23.07 -11.07 -7.59
N GLY A 131 23.83 -10.12 -7.05
CA GLY A 131 25.08 -9.63 -7.65
C GLY A 131 26.16 -10.69 -7.89
N LEU A 132 26.07 -11.84 -7.21
CA LEU A 132 26.93 -13.00 -7.45
C LEU A 132 26.60 -13.72 -8.78
N ASN A 133 25.38 -13.56 -9.29
CA ASN A 133 24.86 -14.19 -10.51
C ASN A 133 24.91 -13.24 -11.72
N ALA A 134 26.08 -12.67 -12.04
CA ALA A 134 26.22 -11.70 -13.13
C ALA A 134 25.88 -12.21 -14.55
N LEU A 135 25.55 -13.50 -14.72
CA LEU A 135 25.10 -14.10 -15.98
C LEU A 135 23.57 -14.14 -16.13
N GLU A 136 22.84 -13.92 -15.04
CA GLU A 136 21.39 -13.88 -15.06
C GLU A 136 20.92 -12.69 -15.88
N GLN A 137 20.08 -12.96 -16.89
CA GLN A 137 19.58 -11.93 -17.79
C GLN A 137 18.32 -11.30 -17.19
N PRO A 138 18.19 -9.96 -17.26
CA PRO A 138 16.93 -9.27 -17.00
C PRO A 138 15.81 -9.81 -17.88
N ASP A 139 14.66 -10.10 -17.27
CA ASP A 139 13.41 -10.39 -17.97
C ASP A 139 12.83 -9.07 -18.49
N PRO A 140 12.69 -8.87 -19.81
CA PRO A 140 12.19 -7.62 -20.39
C PRO A 140 10.73 -7.33 -20.01
N LYS A 141 10.02 -8.26 -19.37
CA LYS A 141 8.66 -8.07 -18.84
C LYS A 141 8.64 -7.68 -17.35
N LYS A 142 9.79 -7.61 -16.67
CA LYS A 142 9.86 -7.39 -15.22
C LYS A 142 10.81 -6.25 -14.87
N ILE A 143 10.51 -5.63 -13.73
CA ILE A 143 11.42 -4.66 -13.12
C ILE A 143 12.56 -5.45 -12.48
N THR A 144 13.79 -5.12 -12.84
CA THR A 144 14.98 -5.81 -12.35
C THR A 144 15.53 -5.09 -11.13
N VAL A 145 15.51 -5.75 -9.97
CA VAL A 145 16.16 -5.27 -8.74
C VAL A 145 17.45 -6.07 -8.53
N ILE A 146 18.59 -5.45 -8.80
CA ILE A 146 19.91 -6.05 -8.62
C ILE A 146 20.39 -5.81 -7.20
N LYS A 147 20.43 -6.86 -6.39
CA LYS A 147 20.91 -6.81 -5.00
C LYS A 147 22.33 -7.31 -4.93
N LEU A 148 23.28 -6.39 -4.80
CA LEU A 148 24.71 -6.70 -4.88
C LEU A 148 25.16 -7.68 -3.81
N HIS A 149 24.66 -7.52 -2.59
CA HIS A 149 25.09 -8.31 -1.43
C HIS A 149 24.10 -9.43 -1.07
N GLY A 150 23.02 -9.61 -1.84
CA GLY A 150 22.01 -10.66 -1.64
C GLY A 150 20.67 -10.17 -1.10
N ASP A 151 19.76 -11.11 -0.89
CA ASP A 151 18.37 -10.88 -0.45
C ASP A 151 18.14 -11.56 0.90
N ILE A 152 17.50 -10.85 1.84
CA ILE A 152 17.15 -11.37 3.16
C ILE A 152 16.23 -12.60 3.15
N ARG A 153 15.51 -12.88 2.05
CA ARG A 153 14.76 -14.15 1.88
C ARG A 153 15.68 -15.36 1.85
N GLU A 154 16.92 -15.17 1.41
CA GLU A 154 17.95 -16.22 1.33
C GLU A 154 19.23 -15.78 2.06
N PRO A 155 19.22 -15.58 3.41
CA PRO A 155 20.36 -15.02 4.13
C PRO A 155 21.68 -15.78 3.94
N LYS A 156 21.60 -17.09 3.67
CA LYS A 156 22.76 -17.94 3.38
C LYS A 156 23.48 -17.57 2.08
N ARG A 157 22.80 -16.89 1.16
CA ARG A 157 23.32 -16.38 -0.12
C ARG A 157 23.68 -14.89 -0.07
N CYS A 158 23.57 -14.27 1.11
CA CYS A 158 24.05 -12.91 1.33
C CYS A 158 25.56 -12.90 1.59
N ILE A 159 26.21 -11.79 1.23
CA ILE A 159 27.61 -11.51 1.51
C ILE A 159 27.70 -10.95 2.94
N LEU A 160 27.91 -11.85 3.90
CA LEU A 160 27.82 -11.54 5.33
C LEU A 160 29.12 -11.80 6.10
N SER A 161 30.21 -12.14 5.40
CA SER A 161 31.54 -12.30 6.00
C SER A 161 32.66 -11.83 5.08
N LYS A 162 33.84 -11.58 5.66
CA LYS A 162 35.04 -11.21 4.91
C LYS A 162 35.38 -12.21 3.79
N ASN A 163 35.32 -13.51 4.07
CA ASN A 163 35.55 -14.53 3.04
C ASN A 163 34.58 -14.40 1.85
N GLN A 164 33.31 -14.08 2.09
CA GLN A 164 32.34 -13.88 1.01
C GLN A 164 32.62 -12.57 0.25
N TYR A 165 33.05 -11.51 0.93
CA TYR A 165 33.51 -10.29 0.25
C TYR A 165 34.75 -10.57 -0.61
N ASP A 166 35.69 -11.38 -0.14
CA ASP A 166 36.89 -11.81 -0.88
C ASP A 166 36.53 -12.65 -2.11
N GLU A 167 35.58 -13.57 -1.98
CA GLU A 167 35.09 -14.34 -3.11
C GLU A 167 34.39 -13.48 -4.15
N ALA A 168 33.63 -12.47 -3.72
CA ALA A 168 32.80 -11.62 -4.57
C ALA A 168 33.55 -10.46 -5.24
N TYR A 169 34.56 -9.88 -4.58
CA TYR A 169 35.31 -8.72 -5.05
C TYR A 169 36.80 -8.98 -5.29
N GLY A 170 37.37 -10.03 -4.71
CA GLY A 170 38.81 -10.34 -4.73
C GLY A 170 39.44 -10.26 -3.33
N ASN A 171 40.44 -11.10 -3.06
CA ASN A 171 41.16 -11.12 -1.78
C ASN A 171 42.36 -10.16 -1.83
N GLY A 172 42.38 -9.16 -0.95
CA GLY A 172 43.44 -8.16 -0.80
C GLY A 172 43.51 -7.11 -1.93
N SER A 173 43.24 -7.50 -3.18
CA SER A 173 43.13 -6.57 -4.31
C SER A 173 41.84 -6.83 -5.11
N LEU A 174 41.23 -5.75 -5.60
CA LEU A 174 40.01 -5.83 -6.40
C LEU A 174 40.25 -6.61 -7.70
N ASN A 175 39.50 -7.68 -7.87
CA ASN A 175 39.47 -8.50 -9.07
C ASN A 175 38.27 -8.10 -9.94
N MET A 176 38.54 -7.31 -10.99
CA MET A 176 37.53 -6.83 -11.94
C MET A 176 36.88 -7.94 -12.78
N HIS A 177 37.34 -9.19 -12.68
CA HIS A 177 36.74 -10.33 -13.37
C HIS A 177 35.70 -11.09 -12.54
N LYS A 178 35.50 -10.73 -11.27
CA LYS A 178 34.45 -11.29 -10.42
C LYS A 178 33.07 -10.71 -10.77
N SER A 179 32.00 -11.41 -10.35
CA SER A 179 30.62 -11.10 -10.73
C SER A 179 30.22 -9.65 -10.40
N ILE A 180 30.39 -9.22 -9.15
CA ILE A 180 29.99 -7.88 -8.74
C ILE A 180 30.81 -6.79 -9.43
N PRO A 181 32.16 -6.82 -9.44
CA PRO A 181 32.96 -5.83 -10.18
C PRO A 181 32.63 -5.74 -11.66
N LYS A 182 32.33 -6.86 -12.34
CA LYS A 182 31.88 -6.87 -13.73
C LYS A 182 30.53 -6.17 -13.91
N LEU A 183 29.56 -6.50 -13.05
CA LEU A 183 28.22 -5.90 -13.09
C LEU A 183 28.29 -4.39 -12.85
N LEU A 184 29.04 -3.97 -11.84
CA LEU A 184 29.26 -2.55 -11.55
C LEU A 184 29.94 -1.83 -12.72
N ALA A 185 30.96 -2.45 -13.32
CA ALA A 185 31.63 -1.89 -14.50
C ALA A 185 30.70 -1.77 -15.71
N TYR A 186 29.79 -2.72 -15.91
CA TYR A 186 28.80 -2.65 -16.98
C TYR A 186 27.86 -1.45 -16.80
N HIS A 187 27.21 -1.31 -15.63
CA HIS A 187 26.26 -0.21 -15.41
C HIS A 187 26.95 1.16 -15.33
N TYR A 188 28.14 1.24 -14.72
CA TYR A 188 28.91 2.49 -14.66
C TYR A 188 29.29 2.99 -16.06
N LYS A 189 29.63 2.09 -17.00
CA LYS A 189 30.00 2.48 -18.37
C LYS A 189 28.79 2.74 -19.28
N ASN A 190 27.70 2.00 -19.09
CA ASN A 190 26.57 2.03 -20.01
C ASN A 190 25.40 2.88 -19.56
N SER A 191 25.38 3.36 -18.31
CA SER A 191 24.27 4.12 -17.74
C SER A 191 24.77 5.31 -16.92
N SER A 192 23.89 6.28 -16.66
CA SER A 192 24.13 7.33 -15.68
C SER A 192 23.58 6.90 -14.32
N LEU A 193 24.45 6.47 -13.40
CA LEU A 193 24.04 6.07 -12.06
C LEU A 193 23.54 7.27 -11.24
N LEU A 194 22.40 7.10 -10.56
CA LEU A 194 21.86 8.04 -9.57
C LEU A 194 21.93 7.41 -8.17
N PHE A 195 22.88 7.86 -7.35
CA PHE A 195 23.09 7.37 -5.99
C PHE A 195 22.12 8.03 -4.99
N LEU A 196 21.30 7.21 -4.33
CA LEU A 196 20.26 7.62 -3.39
C LEU A 196 20.50 6.94 -2.03
N GLY A 197 20.70 7.74 -0.97
CA GLY A 197 20.94 7.19 0.37
C GLY A 197 22.23 6.37 0.50
N CYS A 198 23.19 6.58 -0.40
CA CYS A 198 24.52 5.96 -0.35
C CYS A 198 25.49 6.88 0.37
N SER A 199 26.24 6.37 1.34
CA SER A 199 27.29 7.17 1.99
C SER A 199 28.47 7.46 1.05
N LEU A 200 28.63 6.67 -0.02
CA LEU A 200 29.77 6.69 -0.94
C LEU A 200 31.12 6.76 -0.18
N SER A 201 31.13 6.15 1.00
CA SER A 201 32.31 6.00 1.85
C SER A 201 33.14 4.80 1.38
N ASN A 202 34.43 4.77 1.70
CA ASN A 202 35.45 3.88 1.12
C ASN A 202 35.24 2.36 1.32
N ASP A 203 34.16 1.79 0.82
CA ASP A 203 33.88 0.34 0.76
C ASP A 203 34.34 -0.28 -0.57
N ARG A 204 34.23 -1.61 -0.70
CA ARG A 204 34.65 -2.33 -1.91
C ARG A 204 33.90 -1.89 -3.18
N THR A 205 32.62 -1.53 -3.07
CA THR A 205 31.82 -1.05 -4.20
C THR A 205 32.36 0.30 -4.69
N VAL A 206 32.65 1.23 -3.79
CA VAL A 206 33.25 2.54 -4.12
C VAL A 206 34.67 2.37 -4.66
N GLN A 207 35.46 1.45 -4.12
CA GLN A 207 36.79 1.15 -4.66
C GLN A 207 36.71 0.59 -6.09
N VAL A 208 35.68 -0.21 -6.41
CA VAL A 208 35.42 -0.68 -7.78
C VAL A 208 35.13 0.50 -8.71
N PHE A 209 34.22 1.40 -8.33
CA PHE A 209 33.92 2.60 -9.14
C PHE A 209 35.16 3.48 -9.35
N ARG A 210 35.97 3.69 -8.30
CA ARG A 210 37.24 4.41 -8.39
C ARG A 210 38.17 3.78 -9.42
N LYS A 211 38.37 2.46 -9.34
CA LYS A 211 39.23 1.71 -10.27
C LYS A 211 38.70 1.74 -11.71
N ILE A 212 37.39 1.74 -11.91
CA ILE A 212 36.78 1.89 -13.23
C ILE A 212 37.06 3.30 -13.77
N ARG A 213 36.82 4.34 -12.96
CA ARG A 213 37.01 5.75 -13.36
C ARG A 213 38.47 6.06 -13.69
N GLU A 214 39.42 5.57 -12.90
CA GLU A 214 40.87 5.71 -13.13
C GLU A 214 41.32 5.06 -14.45
N GLY A 215 40.60 4.04 -14.92
CA GLY A 215 40.89 3.34 -16.17
C GLY A 215 40.17 3.90 -17.41
N MET A 216 39.40 4.99 -17.28
CA MET A 216 38.62 5.58 -18.38
C MET A 216 39.15 6.96 -18.77
N GLY A 217 39.11 7.28 -20.07
CA GLY A 217 39.37 8.64 -20.55
C GLY A 217 38.26 9.62 -20.14
N GLU A 218 38.54 10.93 -20.18
CA GLU A 218 37.52 11.96 -19.87
C GLU A 218 36.33 11.90 -20.83
N GLU A 219 36.58 11.69 -22.13
CA GLU A 219 35.55 11.61 -23.17
C GLU A 219 34.70 10.33 -23.10
N GLU A 220 35.17 9.28 -22.43
CA GLU A 220 34.47 8.00 -22.31
C GLU A 220 33.54 7.94 -21.08
N ALA A 221 33.69 8.87 -20.14
CA ALA A 221 33.02 8.78 -18.84
C ALA A 221 31.63 9.40 -18.88
N LYS A 222 30.62 8.57 -18.57
CA LYS A 222 29.26 9.05 -18.33
C LYS A 222 29.22 9.84 -17.03
N GLN A 223 28.37 10.86 -17.00
CA GLN A 223 28.13 11.62 -15.77
C GLN A 223 27.20 10.82 -14.86
N HIS A 224 27.59 10.69 -13.59
CA HIS A 224 26.79 10.10 -12.53
C HIS A 224 26.37 11.17 -11.52
N PHE A 225 25.32 10.91 -10.75
CA PHE A 225 24.75 11.88 -9.80
C PHE A 225 24.57 11.26 -8.42
N SER A 226 24.70 12.05 -7.36
CA SER A 226 24.25 11.67 -6.02
C SER A 226 23.32 12.74 -5.45
N ILE A 227 22.33 12.34 -4.66
CA ILE A 227 21.54 13.27 -3.85
C ILE A 227 22.02 13.12 -2.40
N GLU A 228 22.73 14.13 -1.90
CA GLU A 228 23.39 14.10 -0.59
C GLU A 228 23.08 15.35 0.24
N GLN A 229 23.15 15.20 1.56
CA GLN A 229 23.02 16.33 2.48
C GLN A 229 24.24 17.25 2.35
N ALA A 230 24.01 18.56 2.32
CA ALA A 230 25.08 19.55 2.26
C ALA A 230 25.95 19.49 3.53
N PRO A 231 27.29 19.44 3.40
CA PRO A 231 28.21 19.73 4.49
C PRO A 231 27.98 21.14 5.06
N GLU A 232 28.44 21.37 6.30
CA GLU A 232 28.14 22.62 7.02
C GLU A 232 29.01 23.78 6.54
N SER A 233 30.21 23.49 6.05
CA SER A 233 31.16 24.50 5.57
C SER A 233 31.42 24.41 4.08
N LEU A 234 31.76 25.55 3.47
CA LEU A 234 32.16 25.61 2.05
C LEU A 234 33.43 24.79 1.78
N GLU A 235 34.33 24.69 2.75
CA GLU A 235 35.55 23.88 2.65
C GLU A 235 35.22 22.39 2.58
N GLU A 236 34.33 21.91 3.45
CA GLU A 236 33.85 20.53 3.40
C GLU A 236 33.09 20.22 2.10
N ILE A 237 32.28 21.17 1.59
CA ILE A 237 31.62 21.04 0.28
C ILE A 237 32.66 20.88 -0.82
N ALA A 238 33.71 21.71 -0.84
CA ALA A 238 34.77 21.63 -1.85
C ALA A 238 35.53 20.30 -1.77
N GLN A 239 35.88 19.87 -0.56
CA GLN A 239 36.55 18.60 -0.32
C GLN A 239 35.68 17.41 -0.79
N ARG A 240 34.40 17.41 -0.43
CA ARG A 240 33.47 16.35 -0.81
C ARG A 240 33.20 16.33 -2.32
N ASN A 241 33.10 17.49 -2.96
CA ASN A 241 33.02 17.59 -4.42
C ASN A 241 34.26 16.97 -5.09
N ALA A 242 35.46 17.23 -4.57
CA ALA A 242 36.71 16.67 -5.11
C ALA A 242 36.78 15.14 -4.93
N GLU A 243 36.24 14.60 -3.84
CA GLU A 243 36.13 13.16 -3.62
C GLU A 243 35.17 12.49 -4.61
N LEU A 244 33.98 13.07 -4.80
CA LEU A 244 32.97 12.56 -5.72
C LEU A 244 33.41 12.69 -7.19
N ALA A 245 34.15 13.76 -7.54
CA ALA A 245 34.71 13.94 -8.86
C ALA A 245 35.69 12.82 -9.26
N LYS A 246 36.49 12.31 -8.30
CA LYS A 246 37.36 11.13 -8.52
C LYS A 246 36.57 9.85 -8.84
N LEU A 247 35.28 9.83 -8.53
CA LEU A 247 34.35 8.76 -8.86
C LEU A 247 33.48 9.08 -10.08
N GLY A 248 33.66 10.25 -10.73
CA GLY A 248 32.79 10.70 -11.82
C GLY A 248 31.36 11.08 -11.37
N ILE A 249 31.18 11.39 -10.08
CA ILE A 249 29.88 11.67 -9.48
C ILE A 249 29.71 13.17 -9.25
N THR A 250 28.56 13.69 -9.65
CA THR A 250 28.13 15.09 -9.45
C THR A 250 27.08 15.15 -8.35
N PRO A 251 27.34 15.81 -7.21
CA PRO A 251 26.35 15.90 -6.14
C PRO A 251 25.26 16.93 -6.43
N ILE A 252 24.05 16.59 -5.99
CA ILE A 252 22.89 17.46 -5.81
C ILE A 252 22.65 17.58 -4.32
N TRP A 253 22.92 18.77 -3.79
CA TRP A 253 22.89 19.04 -2.36
C TRP A 253 21.47 19.37 -1.87
N PHE A 254 21.07 18.79 -0.74
CA PHE A 254 19.90 19.23 0.03
C PHE A 254 20.31 19.69 1.44
N GLU A 255 19.44 20.42 2.11
CA GLU A 255 19.72 20.97 3.44
C GLU A 255 19.98 19.86 4.49
N LYS A 256 20.99 20.04 5.34
CA LYS A 256 21.39 19.04 6.34
C LYS A 256 20.22 18.65 7.25
N GLY A 257 20.02 17.35 7.43
CA GLY A 257 18.95 16.79 8.27
C GLY A 257 17.54 16.82 7.66
N ARG A 258 17.36 17.41 6.47
CA ARG A 258 16.07 17.55 5.78
C ARG A 258 15.88 16.45 4.75
N TYR A 259 15.86 15.20 5.21
CA TYR A 259 15.82 14.01 4.37
C TYR A 259 14.52 13.89 3.53
N GLU A 260 13.45 14.56 3.93
CA GLU A 260 12.22 14.70 3.16
C GLU A 260 12.43 15.38 1.80
N LEU A 261 13.52 16.17 1.67
CA LEU A 261 13.86 16.84 0.42
C LEU A 261 14.29 15.86 -0.68
N VAL A 262 14.73 14.65 -0.33
CA VAL A 262 15.04 13.61 -1.33
C VAL A 262 13.79 13.24 -2.11
N GLU A 263 12.67 13.01 -1.42
CA GLU A 263 11.36 12.77 -2.05
C GLU A 263 10.92 13.98 -2.87
N SER A 264 11.08 15.19 -2.32
CA SER A 264 10.72 16.43 -3.00
C SER A 264 11.49 16.64 -4.31
N ILE A 265 12.79 16.33 -4.33
CA ILE A 265 13.64 16.42 -5.52
C ILE A 265 13.20 15.40 -6.58
N LEU A 266 12.91 14.16 -6.18
CA LEU A 266 12.40 13.13 -7.09
C LEU A 266 11.01 13.50 -7.64
N SER A 267 10.12 14.01 -6.79
CA SER A 267 8.81 14.53 -7.17
C SER A 267 8.90 15.69 -8.16
N LEU A 268 9.86 16.61 -7.96
CA LEU A 268 10.12 17.69 -8.90
C LEU A 268 10.60 17.15 -10.26
N ALA A 269 11.53 16.20 -10.26
CA ALA A 269 12.01 15.56 -11.49
C ALA A 269 10.87 14.83 -12.22
N LYS A 270 10.00 14.13 -11.50
CA LYS A 270 8.80 13.46 -12.05
C LYS A 270 7.83 14.45 -12.68
N ASN A 271 7.58 15.58 -12.02
CA ASN A 271 6.70 16.62 -12.55
C ASN A 271 7.28 17.26 -13.81
N GLU A 272 8.59 17.51 -13.83
CA GLU A 272 9.27 18.03 -15.01
C GLU A 272 9.22 17.05 -16.20
N LEU A 273 9.47 15.76 -15.97
CA LEU A 273 9.31 14.72 -17.00
C LEU A 273 7.87 14.67 -17.55
N ARG A 274 6.87 14.78 -16.67
CA ARG A 274 5.45 14.88 -17.07
C ARG A 274 5.17 16.11 -17.91
N HIS A 275 5.73 17.27 -17.54
CA HIS A 275 5.60 18.50 -18.33
C HIS A 275 6.22 18.37 -19.73
N ARG A 276 7.29 17.58 -19.87
CA ARG A 276 7.92 17.24 -21.16
C ARG A 276 7.16 16.18 -21.97
N GLY A 277 6.02 15.69 -21.46
CA GLY A 277 5.20 14.68 -22.12
C GLY A 277 5.69 13.24 -21.92
N ILE A 278 6.60 13.03 -20.97
CA ILE A 278 7.19 11.72 -20.66
C ILE A 278 6.57 11.23 -19.36
N ALA A 279 5.64 10.29 -19.48
CA ALA A 279 5.26 9.44 -18.37
C ALA A 279 6.09 8.16 -18.46
N PRO A 280 6.71 7.68 -17.37
CA PRO A 280 7.37 6.37 -17.39
C PRO A 280 6.35 5.33 -17.86
N GLN A 281 6.67 4.67 -18.98
CA GLN A 281 5.88 3.54 -19.46
C GLN A 281 6.08 2.43 -18.43
N ARG A 282 5.04 2.10 -17.67
CA ARG A 282 5.03 0.85 -16.91
C ARG A 282 5.17 -0.28 -17.92
N LEU A 283 5.96 -1.30 -17.56
CA LEU A 283 5.98 -2.55 -18.32
C LEU A 283 4.55 -2.99 -18.60
N PRO A 284 4.24 -3.49 -19.81
CA PRO A 284 2.93 -4.06 -20.07
C PRO A 284 2.76 -5.26 -19.14
N VAL A 285 2.13 -5.02 -18.00
CA VAL A 285 1.54 -6.08 -17.19
C VAL A 285 0.49 -6.69 -18.11
N GLU A 286 0.58 -8.00 -18.36
CA GLU A 286 -0.58 -8.73 -18.86
C GLU A 286 -1.63 -8.61 -17.76
N GLU A 287 -2.46 -7.57 -17.88
CA GLU A 287 -3.48 -7.25 -16.89
C GLU A 287 -4.34 -8.50 -16.67
N PRO A 288 -4.44 -9.03 -15.43
CA PRO A 288 -5.55 -9.92 -15.14
C PRO A 288 -6.78 -9.07 -15.42
N PRO A 289 -7.74 -9.56 -16.21
CA PRO A 289 -8.89 -8.76 -16.51
C PRO A 289 -9.64 -8.58 -15.20
N ILE A 290 -9.56 -7.39 -14.60
CA ILE A 290 -10.61 -6.91 -13.71
C ILE A 290 -11.83 -6.82 -14.62
N LYS A 291 -12.54 -7.94 -14.75
CA LYS A 291 -13.90 -7.95 -15.27
C LYS A 291 -14.75 -7.34 -14.19
N LEU A 292 -14.72 -6.01 -14.10
CA LEU A 292 -15.86 -5.31 -13.55
C LEU A 292 -17.06 -5.80 -14.37
N ASP A 293 -17.99 -6.49 -13.72
CA ASP A 293 -19.23 -6.98 -14.33
C ASP A 293 -20.22 -5.82 -14.64
N MET A 294 -19.71 -4.58 -14.56
CA MET A 294 -20.40 -3.31 -14.70
C MET A 294 -19.42 -2.23 -15.17
N ASP A 295 -19.91 -1.19 -15.85
CA ASP A 295 -19.08 -0.04 -16.24
C ASP A 295 -18.46 0.66 -15.00
N LEU A 296 -17.16 0.95 -15.06
CA LEU A 296 -16.38 1.60 -13.99
C LEU A 296 -17.03 2.92 -13.53
N SER A 297 -17.64 3.67 -14.44
CA SER A 297 -18.31 4.93 -14.09
C SER A 297 -19.55 4.72 -13.22
N HIS A 298 -20.29 3.64 -13.45
CA HIS A 298 -21.44 3.24 -12.64
C HIS A 298 -20.99 2.72 -11.26
N PHE A 299 -19.95 1.89 -11.23
CA PHE A 299 -19.36 1.40 -9.98
C PHE A 299 -18.84 2.55 -9.10
N LEU A 300 -18.14 3.52 -9.68
CA LEU A 300 -17.66 4.70 -8.95
C LEU A 300 -18.79 5.57 -8.41
N GLY A 301 -19.89 5.70 -9.16
CA GLY A 301 -21.10 6.39 -8.71
C GLY A 301 -21.69 5.72 -7.48
N ASP A 302 -21.93 4.42 -7.55
CA ASP A 302 -22.46 3.63 -6.44
C ASP A 302 -21.51 3.63 -5.22
N PHE A 303 -20.20 3.59 -5.45
CA PHE A 303 -19.22 3.63 -4.37
C PHE A 303 -19.20 4.99 -3.64
N ILE A 304 -19.39 6.09 -4.37
CA ILE A 304 -19.49 7.42 -3.76
C ILE A 304 -20.70 7.53 -2.82
N ASP A 305 -21.82 6.90 -3.18
CA ASP A 305 -23.00 6.84 -2.32
C ASP A 305 -22.76 5.99 -1.05
N LEU A 306 -21.83 5.03 -1.11
CA LEU A 306 -21.42 4.19 0.02
C LEU A 306 -20.51 4.93 1.02
N MET A 307 -19.62 5.81 0.57
CA MET A 307 -18.59 6.45 1.41
C MET A 307 -19.10 7.15 2.69
N PRO A 308 -20.22 7.91 2.68
CA PRO A 308 -20.76 8.51 3.90
C PRO A 308 -21.10 7.47 4.98
N LEU A 309 -21.48 6.26 4.58
CA LEU A 309 -21.82 5.18 5.51
C LEU A 309 -20.58 4.54 6.11
N LEU A 310 -19.52 4.44 5.31
CA LEU A 310 -18.23 3.92 5.76
C LEU A 310 -17.61 4.77 6.86
N HIS A 311 -17.88 6.08 6.91
CA HIS A 311 -17.46 6.95 8.02
C HIS A 311 -17.88 6.42 9.41
N TRP A 312 -19.04 5.77 9.49
CA TRP A 312 -19.59 5.21 10.71
C TRP A 312 -19.35 3.69 10.86
N LEU A 313 -18.53 3.10 9.98
CA LEU A 313 -18.23 1.66 10.03
C LEU A 313 -17.72 1.28 11.43
N HIS A 314 -18.24 0.18 11.96
CA HIS A 314 -17.93 -0.35 13.30
C HIS A 314 -18.25 0.58 14.50
N ARG A 315 -18.94 1.72 14.28
CA ARG A 315 -19.31 2.68 15.33
C ARG A 315 -20.82 2.81 15.46
N ALA A 316 -21.31 3.20 16.64
CA ALA A 316 -22.71 3.61 16.78
C ALA A 316 -22.93 4.97 16.09
N VAL A 317 -24.11 5.17 15.49
CA VAL A 317 -24.47 6.46 14.87
C VAL A 317 -25.29 7.26 15.89
N PRO A 318 -24.82 8.46 16.28
CA PRO A 318 -25.51 9.26 17.28
C PRO A 318 -26.89 9.66 16.80
N GLN A 319 -27.80 9.84 17.74
CA GLN A 319 -29.21 10.19 17.49
C GLN A 319 -29.41 11.34 16.48
N THR A 320 -28.54 12.35 16.52
CA THR A 320 -28.57 13.53 15.64
C THR A 320 -28.23 13.21 14.17
N ALA A 321 -27.52 12.11 13.92
CA ALA A 321 -27.08 11.64 12.61
C ALA A 321 -27.92 10.48 12.08
N THR A 322 -28.66 9.75 12.92
CA THR A 322 -29.41 8.53 12.55
C THR A 322 -30.30 8.72 11.33
N ARG A 323 -31.08 9.80 11.27
CA ARG A 323 -31.93 10.11 10.11
C ARG A 323 -31.15 10.15 8.81
N GLN A 324 -30.08 10.93 8.82
CA GLN A 324 -29.26 11.21 7.65
C GLN A 324 -28.50 9.95 7.22
N TYR A 325 -28.06 9.15 8.18
CA TYR A 325 -27.41 7.86 7.96
C TYR A 325 -28.36 6.85 7.30
N LEU A 326 -29.56 6.65 7.86
CA LEU A 326 -30.57 5.74 7.28
C LEU A 326 -30.99 6.19 5.88
N SER A 327 -31.07 7.50 5.62
CA SER A 327 -31.34 8.03 4.28
C SER A 327 -30.20 7.79 3.29
N ALA A 328 -28.93 7.88 3.72
CA ALA A 328 -27.78 7.52 2.90
C ALA A 328 -27.75 6.01 2.61
N MET A 329 -28.04 5.17 3.62
CA MET A 329 -28.14 3.73 3.46
C MET A 329 -29.22 3.38 2.44
N GLN A 330 -30.38 4.05 2.52
CA GLN A 330 -31.42 3.89 1.54
C GLN A 330 -30.93 4.16 0.10
N ARG A 331 -30.08 5.16 -0.15
CA ARG A 331 -29.54 5.44 -1.50
C ARG A 331 -28.68 4.30 -2.04
N VAL A 332 -27.83 3.72 -1.20
CA VAL A 332 -26.98 2.56 -1.57
C VAL A 332 -27.83 1.36 -1.98
N PHE A 333 -28.93 1.13 -1.27
CA PHE A 333 -29.84 0.01 -1.53
C PHE A 333 -30.96 0.32 -2.55
N HIS A 334 -31.05 1.57 -3.02
CA HIS A 334 -32.10 2.01 -3.94
C HIS A 334 -31.69 1.79 -5.40
N GLY A 335 -32.41 0.91 -6.10
CA GLY A 335 -32.17 0.63 -7.53
C GLY A 335 -31.37 -0.66 -7.77
N HIS A 336 -30.75 -0.79 -8.95
CA HIS A 336 -29.80 -1.85 -9.29
C HIS A 336 -28.38 -1.31 -9.09
N SER A 337 -27.86 -1.41 -7.87
CA SER A 337 -26.48 -1.06 -7.50
C SER A 337 -25.62 -2.32 -7.43
N PHE A 338 -24.30 -2.18 -7.46
CA PHE A 338 -23.39 -3.30 -7.13
C PHE A 338 -23.70 -3.93 -5.77
N ALA A 339 -24.25 -3.15 -4.82
CA ALA A 339 -24.60 -3.63 -3.50
C ALA A 339 -25.75 -4.64 -3.54
N THR A 340 -26.68 -4.53 -4.49
CA THR A 340 -27.98 -5.23 -4.43
C THR A 340 -28.25 -6.18 -5.58
N ARG A 341 -27.34 -6.29 -6.55
CA ARG A 341 -27.54 -7.08 -7.78
C ARG A 341 -27.66 -8.59 -7.51
N GLN A 342 -26.94 -9.12 -6.53
CA GLN A 342 -26.88 -10.57 -6.28
C GLN A 342 -27.86 -11.08 -5.21
N ALA A 343 -28.59 -10.19 -4.52
CA ALA A 343 -29.58 -10.57 -3.51
C ALA A 343 -30.97 -10.79 -4.13
N ASP A 344 -31.78 -11.65 -3.51
CA ASP A 344 -33.17 -11.87 -3.93
C ASP A 344 -33.95 -10.55 -4.02
N GLU A 345 -34.78 -10.44 -5.06
CA GLU A 345 -35.52 -9.21 -5.36
C GLU A 345 -36.44 -8.81 -4.19
N ASN A 346 -37.04 -9.77 -3.50
CA ASN A 346 -37.93 -9.50 -2.38
C ASN A 346 -37.15 -9.00 -1.16
N LEU A 347 -35.97 -9.57 -0.87
CA LEU A 347 -35.10 -9.07 0.21
C LEU A 347 -34.66 -7.63 -0.06
N ARG A 348 -34.26 -7.33 -1.30
CA ARG A 348 -33.89 -5.97 -1.73
C ARG A 348 -35.06 -4.99 -1.58
N MET A 349 -36.25 -5.37 -2.02
CA MET A 349 -37.46 -4.54 -1.89
C MET A 349 -37.88 -4.35 -0.43
N ALA A 350 -37.76 -5.39 0.40
CA ALA A 350 -38.02 -5.30 1.83
C ALA A 350 -37.07 -4.30 2.49
N LEU A 351 -35.78 -4.39 2.18
CA LEU A 351 -34.74 -3.52 2.72
C LEU A 351 -34.95 -2.04 2.33
N ASP A 352 -35.24 -1.71 1.06
CA ASP A 352 -35.54 -0.32 0.64
C ASP A 352 -36.76 0.23 1.38
N ASN A 353 -37.86 -0.53 1.43
CA ASN A 353 -39.08 -0.05 2.09
C ASN A 353 -38.90 0.09 3.60
N LEU A 354 -38.15 -0.80 4.26
CA LEU A 354 -37.81 -0.69 5.67
C LEU A 354 -36.96 0.57 5.93
N LEU A 355 -35.91 0.80 5.15
CA LEU A 355 -35.05 1.99 5.28
C LEU A 355 -35.82 3.30 5.03
N ARG A 356 -36.78 3.33 4.10
CA ARG A 356 -37.69 4.47 3.89
C ARG A 356 -38.52 4.80 5.11
N VAL A 357 -38.98 3.78 5.83
CA VAL A 357 -39.78 3.96 7.04
C VAL A 357 -38.89 4.47 8.16
N LEU A 358 -37.76 3.81 8.39
CA LEU A 358 -36.85 4.14 9.47
C LEU A 358 -36.25 5.55 9.33
N SER A 359 -35.99 6.03 8.09
CA SER A 359 -35.40 7.35 7.80
C SER A 359 -36.38 8.54 7.85
N ASN A 360 -37.70 8.32 7.86
CA ASN A 360 -38.70 9.40 7.78
C ASN A 360 -39.41 9.70 9.10
N SER A 361 -38.88 9.22 10.24
CA SER A 361 -39.52 9.07 11.57
C SER A 361 -40.38 10.22 12.15
N VAL A 362 -41.49 10.58 11.53
CA VAL A 362 -42.47 11.49 12.13
C VAL A 362 -43.79 10.75 12.14
N GLU A 363 -43.94 9.98 13.21
CA GLU A 363 -45.06 9.09 13.50
C GLU A 363 -45.15 7.95 12.48
N PHE A 364 -45.31 6.74 12.99
CA PHE A 364 -45.59 5.57 12.18
C PHE A 364 -47.03 5.73 11.63
N ASP A 365 -47.18 6.66 10.69
CA ASP A 365 -48.40 7.13 10.07
C ASP A 365 -48.88 6.17 8.95
N GLY A 366 -49.92 6.55 8.22
CA GLY A 366 -50.43 5.72 7.11
C GLY A 366 -49.39 5.47 6.01
N TYR A 367 -48.41 6.37 5.81
CA TYR A 367 -47.33 6.17 4.86
C TYR A 367 -46.32 5.14 5.37
N ALA A 368 -45.91 5.24 6.63
CA ALA A 368 -45.01 4.28 7.26
C ALA A 368 -45.65 2.88 7.32
N HIS A 369 -46.93 2.78 7.68
CA HIS A 369 -47.69 1.54 7.67
C HIS A 369 -47.72 0.90 6.27
N GLY A 370 -48.06 1.68 5.24
CA GLY A 370 -48.12 1.19 3.87
C GLY A 370 -46.78 0.66 3.37
N LYS A 371 -45.69 1.36 3.70
CA LYS A 371 -44.32 0.93 3.33
C LYS A 371 -43.85 -0.29 4.12
N LEU A 372 -44.13 -0.36 5.42
CA LEU A 372 -43.86 -1.56 6.22
C LEU A 372 -44.68 -2.76 5.74
N SER A 373 -45.93 -2.56 5.34
CA SER A 373 -46.78 -3.63 4.80
C SER A 373 -46.20 -4.20 3.50
N VAL A 374 -45.63 -3.33 2.65
CA VAL A 374 -44.91 -3.78 1.45
C VAL A 374 -43.64 -4.54 1.84
N ALA A 375 -42.85 -4.02 2.78
CA ALA A 375 -41.65 -4.70 3.23
C ALA A 375 -41.95 -6.09 3.81
N PHE A 376 -42.97 -6.17 4.68
CA PHE A 376 -43.47 -7.41 5.25
C PHE A 376 -43.90 -8.39 4.17
N ARG A 377 -44.72 -7.97 3.21
CA ARG A 377 -45.16 -8.84 2.09
C ARG A 377 -43.98 -9.40 1.31
N CYS A 378 -42.98 -8.59 0.99
CA CYS A 378 -41.78 -9.04 0.30
C CYS A 378 -41.03 -10.08 1.15
N LEU A 379 -40.84 -9.84 2.46
CA LEU A 379 -40.22 -10.84 3.34
C LEU A 379 -41.00 -12.16 3.35
N GLN A 380 -42.33 -12.10 3.44
CA GLN A 380 -43.15 -13.32 3.42
C GLN A 380 -43.09 -14.05 2.06
N GLN A 381 -42.97 -13.32 0.94
CA GLN A 381 -42.72 -13.90 -0.39
C GLN A 381 -41.37 -14.60 -0.49
N TYR A 382 -40.32 -14.02 0.10
CA TYR A 382 -39.02 -14.65 0.20
C TYR A 382 -39.07 -15.92 1.07
N LEU A 383 -39.64 -15.84 2.27
CA LEU A 383 -39.78 -16.99 3.17
C LEU A 383 -40.52 -18.16 2.48
N LYS A 384 -41.61 -17.85 1.76
CA LYS A 384 -42.33 -18.85 0.96
C LYS A 384 -41.46 -19.47 -0.14
N SER A 385 -40.59 -18.69 -0.80
CA SER A 385 -39.76 -19.19 -1.90
C SER A 385 -38.68 -20.17 -1.42
N ILE A 386 -38.20 -20.01 -0.18
CA ILE A 386 -37.23 -20.91 0.45
C ILE A 386 -37.87 -22.05 1.26
N GLY A 387 -39.20 -22.12 1.30
CA GLY A 387 -39.95 -23.19 1.96
C GLY A 387 -40.14 -22.99 3.48
N GLU A 388 -39.93 -21.79 3.98
CA GLU A 388 -40.17 -21.41 5.38
C GLU A 388 -41.63 -20.99 5.61
N ASP A 389 -42.04 -21.02 6.88
CA ASP A 389 -43.36 -20.55 7.29
C ASP A 389 -43.56 -19.07 6.92
N ASN A 390 -44.74 -18.74 6.37
CA ASN A 390 -45.07 -17.40 5.90
C ASN A 390 -46.54 -17.03 6.16
N HIS A 391 -46.81 -15.73 6.15
CA HIS A 391 -48.11 -15.13 6.49
C HIS A 391 -48.78 -14.45 5.29
N LEU A 392 -48.58 -14.93 4.05
CA LEU A 392 -49.17 -14.29 2.87
C LEU A 392 -50.68 -14.49 2.72
N ASP A 393 -51.19 -15.62 3.21
CA ASP A 393 -52.60 -16.01 3.09
C ASP A 393 -53.44 -15.60 4.31
N ASP A 394 -52.83 -14.83 5.23
CA ASP A 394 -53.46 -14.33 6.44
C ASP A 394 -54.31 -13.09 6.15
N ASP A 395 -55.63 -13.18 6.30
CA ASP A 395 -56.59 -12.07 6.14
C ASP A 395 -56.59 -11.12 7.36
N PHE A 396 -55.41 -10.69 7.81
CA PHE A 396 -55.23 -9.81 8.97
C PHE A 396 -54.64 -8.44 8.57
N GLU A 397 -55.23 -7.36 9.09
CA GLU A 397 -54.60 -6.03 9.08
C GLU A 397 -53.56 -5.94 10.20
N TRP A 398 -52.32 -6.27 9.88
CA TRP A 398 -51.20 -6.19 10.81
C TRP A 398 -50.92 -4.75 11.22
N ASN A 399 -50.79 -4.52 12.52
CA ASN A 399 -50.34 -3.25 13.05
C ASN A 399 -48.81 -3.14 12.98
N ILE A 400 -48.27 -1.95 13.24
CA ILE A 400 -46.85 -1.65 13.04
C ILE A 400 -45.93 -2.43 13.99
N TYR A 401 -46.42 -2.81 15.18
CA TYR A 401 -45.68 -3.70 16.06
C TYR A 401 -45.50 -5.08 15.42
N GLU A 402 -46.58 -5.63 14.85
CA GLU A 402 -46.60 -6.95 14.23
C GLU A 402 -45.76 -6.96 12.95
N LEU A 403 -45.88 -5.92 12.12
CA LEU A 403 -45.09 -5.74 10.90
C LEU A 403 -43.57 -5.63 11.15
N LEU A 404 -43.15 -5.33 12.38
CA LEU A 404 -41.73 -5.30 12.78
C LEU A 404 -41.31 -6.58 13.51
N THR A 405 -42.15 -7.12 14.40
CA THR A 405 -41.81 -8.22 15.31
C THR A 405 -41.92 -9.59 14.65
N ILE A 406 -42.98 -9.84 13.88
CA ILE A 406 -43.20 -11.14 13.21
C ILE A 406 -42.04 -11.49 12.27
N PRO A 407 -41.66 -10.61 11.30
CA PRO A 407 -40.57 -10.94 10.39
C PRO A 407 -39.23 -11.03 11.13
N GLU A 408 -39.00 -10.23 12.17
CA GLU A 408 -37.77 -10.32 12.96
C GLU A 408 -37.59 -11.72 13.57
N LEU A 409 -38.61 -12.25 14.24
CA LEU A 409 -38.55 -13.59 14.85
C LEU A 409 -38.33 -14.70 13.81
N GLN A 410 -38.98 -14.59 12.64
CA GLN A 410 -38.79 -15.53 11.52
C GLN A 410 -37.33 -15.48 11.02
N LEU A 411 -36.78 -14.28 10.81
CA LEU A 411 -35.41 -14.11 10.33
C LEU A 411 -34.36 -14.53 11.37
N GLU A 412 -34.55 -14.24 12.66
CA GLU A 412 -33.67 -14.70 13.74
C GLU A 412 -33.58 -16.23 13.77
N THR A 413 -34.71 -16.92 13.59
CA THR A 413 -34.76 -18.38 13.53
C THR A 413 -33.94 -18.92 12.35
N ILE A 414 -34.01 -18.27 11.19
CA ILE A 414 -33.22 -18.64 10.01
C ILE A 414 -31.72 -18.42 10.26
N VAL A 415 -31.35 -17.25 10.80
CA VAL A 415 -29.94 -16.93 11.10
C VAL A 415 -29.36 -17.90 12.13
N ALA A 416 -30.15 -18.34 13.11
CA ALA A 416 -29.71 -19.32 14.11
C ALA A 416 -29.54 -20.74 13.53
N ASN A 417 -30.37 -21.12 12.57
CA ASN A 417 -30.40 -22.49 12.03
C ASN A 417 -29.55 -22.68 10.76
N LYS A 418 -29.21 -21.59 10.06
CA LYS A 418 -28.50 -21.63 8.79
C LYS A 418 -27.38 -20.60 8.80
N VAL A 419 -26.13 -21.05 8.62
CA VAL A 419 -24.98 -20.17 8.37
C VAL A 419 -24.45 -20.49 6.99
N ASP A 420 -24.73 -19.61 6.03
CA ASP A 420 -24.13 -19.69 4.70
C ASP A 420 -23.59 -18.32 4.27
N GLY A 421 -22.53 -18.28 3.47
CA GLY A 421 -21.90 -17.02 3.04
C GLY A 421 -22.64 -16.34 1.88
N SER A 422 -23.95 -16.58 1.71
CA SER A 422 -24.70 -16.06 0.56
C SER A 422 -25.12 -14.60 0.74
N PHE A 423 -25.37 -13.91 -0.37
CA PHE A 423 -25.93 -12.55 -0.37
C PHE A 423 -27.25 -12.45 0.40
N ASP A 424 -28.10 -13.46 0.27
CA ASP A 424 -29.39 -13.51 0.94
C ASP A 424 -29.22 -13.64 2.45
N TYR A 425 -28.27 -14.47 2.91
CA TYR A 425 -27.97 -14.60 4.34
C TYR A 425 -27.49 -13.28 4.97
N HIS A 426 -26.57 -12.58 4.32
CA HIS A 426 -26.11 -11.28 4.81
C HIS A 426 -27.21 -10.21 4.73
N ALA A 427 -28.07 -10.24 3.71
CA ALA A 427 -29.24 -9.36 3.64
C ALA A 427 -30.22 -9.62 4.79
N ILE A 428 -30.48 -10.89 5.12
CA ILE A 428 -31.34 -11.29 6.23
C ILE A 428 -30.81 -10.75 7.56
N ARG A 429 -29.51 -10.91 7.83
CA ARG A 429 -28.89 -10.39 9.07
C ARG A 429 -29.04 -8.87 9.19
N LEU A 430 -28.79 -8.14 8.10
CA LEU A 430 -28.96 -6.68 8.06
C LEU A 430 -30.42 -6.27 8.27
N ILE A 431 -31.37 -6.92 7.60
CA ILE A 431 -32.81 -6.65 7.75
C ILE A 431 -33.25 -6.93 9.20
N SER A 432 -32.81 -8.04 9.79
CA SER A 432 -33.11 -8.39 11.19
C SER A 432 -32.61 -7.31 12.16
N ALA A 433 -31.38 -6.84 11.99
CA ALA A 433 -30.83 -5.76 12.81
C ALA A 433 -31.59 -4.43 12.64
N LEU A 434 -32.06 -4.12 11.43
CA LEU A 434 -32.88 -2.93 11.15
C LEU A 434 -34.29 -3.03 11.73
N LEU A 435 -34.91 -4.22 11.72
CA LEU A 435 -36.20 -4.47 12.36
C LEU A 435 -36.11 -4.27 13.87
N GLN A 436 -35.08 -4.82 14.51
CA GLN A 436 -34.77 -4.58 15.93
C GLN A 436 -34.57 -3.09 16.23
N HIS A 437 -33.85 -2.37 15.37
CA HIS A 437 -33.69 -0.93 15.50
C HIS A 437 -35.03 -0.19 15.36
N GLY A 438 -35.89 -0.59 14.41
CA GLY A 438 -37.24 -0.05 14.23
C GLY A 438 -38.11 -0.21 15.47
N GLN A 439 -38.06 -1.37 16.13
CA GLN A 439 -38.76 -1.61 17.39
C GLN A 439 -38.24 -0.67 18.50
N LYS A 440 -36.91 -0.50 18.62
CA LYS A 440 -36.30 0.42 19.59
C LYS A 440 -36.68 1.88 19.32
N GLN A 441 -36.66 2.31 18.06
CA GLN A 441 -37.05 3.65 17.65
C GLN A 441 -38.52 3.94 17.96
N ARG A 442 -39.41 2.94 17.81
CA ARG A 442 -40.83 3.06 18.17
C ARG A 442 -41.06 3.28 19.66
N MET A 443 -40.27 2.62 20.50
CA MET A 443 -40.37 2.72 21.97
C MET A 443 -39.70 3.99 22.51
N SER A 444 -38.95 4.71 21.67
CA SER A 444 -38.24 5.93 22.05
C SER A 444 -39.21 7.12 22.15
N PRO A 445 -39.12 7.95 23.21
CA PRO A 445 -39.90 9.20 23.31
C PRO A 445 -39.42 10.30 22.33
N LYS A 446 -38.39 10.02 21.53
CA LYS A 446 -37.76 10.91 20.55
C LYS A 446 -37.96 10.32 19.14
N SER A 447 -38.14 11.18 18.13
CA SER A 447 -38.36 10.77 16.73
C SER A 447 -37.36 9.74 16.21
N PHE A 448 -36.05 9.94 16.48
CA PHE A 448 -34.98 8.98 16.18
C PHE A 448 -34.26 8.56 17.45
N CYS A 449 -33.70 7.34 17.49
CA CYS A 449 -32.77 6.87 18.53
C CYS A 449 -31.36 6.64 17.96
N GLU A 450 -30.38 6.39 18.82
CA GLU A 450 -29.03 5.98 18.39
C GLU A 450 -29.11 4.67 17.59
N LEU A 451 -28.37 4.59 16.48
CA LEU A 451 -28.27 3.36 15.69
C LEU A 451 -27.11 2.53 16.27
N PRO A 452 -27.38 1.31 16.77
CA PRO A 452 -26.35 0.51 17.43
C PRO A 452 -25.29 0.05 16.43
N SER A 453 -24.05 -0.14 16.90
CA SER A 453 -22.94 -0.64 16.08
C SER A 453 -23.21 -1.99 15.44
N ALA A 454 -24.12 -2.80 16.00
CA ALA A 454 -24.56 -4.07 15.43
C ALA A 454 -25.12 -3.90 14.00
N VAL A 455 -25.94 -2.87 13.75
CA VAL A 455 -26.48 -2.61 12.40
C VAL A 455 -25.34 -2.30 11.42
N ASN A 456 -24.32 -1.54 11.87
CA ASN A 456 -23.18 -1.17 11.05
C ASN A 456 -22.22 -2.35 10.81
N HIS A 457 -22.15 -3.28 11.76
CA HIS A 457 -21.41 -4.53 11.59
C HIS A 457 -22.05 -5.40 10.50
N GLU A 458 -23.37 -5.61 10.57
CA GLU A 458 -24.11 -6.37 9.55
C GLU A 458 -24.04 -5.72 8.16
N PHE A 459 -24.12 -4.39 8.13
CA PHE A 459 -23.93 -3.62 6.91
C PHE A 459 -22.51 -3.78 6.34
N GLY A 460 -21.48 -3.74 7.20
CA GLY A 460 -20.09 -3.94 6.81
C GLY A 460 -19.85 -5.32 6.18
N ASP A 461 -20.39 -6.38 6.79
CA ASP A 461 -20.32 -7.75 6.27
C ASP A 461 -20.96 -7.84 4.87
N TYR A 462 -22.17 -7.28 4.73
CA TYR A 462 -22.90 -7.28 3.46
C TYR A 462 -22.13 -6.57 2.34
N ILE A 463 -21.64 -5.36 2.61
CA ILE A 463 -20.91 -4.57 1.61
C ILE A 463 -19.56 -5.20 1.28
N SER A 464 -18.90 -5.86 2.24
CA SER A 464 -17.66 -6.60 2.00
C SER A 464 -17.86 -7.71 0.97
N LEU A 465 -18.97 -8.46 1.10
CA LEU A 465 -19.36 -9.48 0.14
C LEU A 465 -19.69 -8.88 -1.23
N ALA A 466 -20.45 -7.77 -1.28
CA ALA A 466 -20.80 -7.10 -2.53
C ALA A 466 -19.60 -6.52 -3.28
N LEU A 467 -18.65 -5.90 -2.56
CA LEU A 467 -17.39 -5.40 -3.15
C LEU A 467 -16.52 -6.54 -3.65
N SER A 468 -16.42 -7.64 -2.90
CA SER A 468 -15.68 -8.83 -3.31
C SER A 468 -16.23 -9.43 -4.60
N ALA A 469 -17.55 -9.61 -4.69
CA ALA A 469 -18.18 -10.14 -5.90
C ALA A 469 -18.04 -9.21 -7.11
N SER A 470 -18.15 -7.90 -6.88
CA SER A 470 -18.09 -6.89 -7.95
C SER A 470 -16.67 -6.65 -8.47
N LEU A 471 -15.65 -6.89 -7.62
CA LEU A 471 -14.24 -6.69 -7.95
C LEU A 471 -13.50 -8.00 -8.27
N GLY A 472 -14.16 -9.16 -8.21
CA GLY A 472 -13.61 -10.45 -8.64
C GLY A 472 -12.50 -11.01 -7.74
N VAL A 473 -12.62 -10.86 -6.43
CA VAL A 473 -11.56 -11.10 -5.43
C VAL A 473 -12.06 -11.81 -4.18
N SER A 474 -11.19 -12.59 -3.52
CA SER A 474 -11.55 -13.38 -2.33
C SER A 474 -11.60 -12.57 -1.01
N VAL A 475 -12.66 -12.83 -0.22
CA VAL A 475 -12.98 -12.37 1.16
C VAL A 475 -12.00 -13.04 2.17
N PRO A 476 -11.55 -12.41 3.29
CA PRO A 476 -12.34 -11.56 4.20
C PRO A 476 -12.03 -10.07 4.28
N ASP A 477 -10.82 -9.61 3.96
CA ASP A 477 -10.32 -8.39 4.58
C ASP A 477 -10.37 -7.12 3.71
N ARG A 478 -11.09 -7.09 2.59
CA ARG A 478 -11.01 -5.92 1.69
C ARG A 478 -11.53 -4.63 2.30
N LEU A 479 -12.63 -4.64 3.05
CA LEU A 479 -13.23 -3.38 3.51
C LEU A 479 -12.40 -2.75 4.63
N ASP A 480 -11.88 -3.55 5.56
CA ASP A 480 -10.96 -3.09 6.61
C ASP A 480 -9.55 -2.75 6.06
N GLN A 481 -9.07 -3.44 5.02
CA GLN A 481 -7.83 -3.08 4.32
C GLN A 481 -7.97 -1.80 3.47
N ILE A 482 -9.13 -1.58 2.85
CA ILE A 482 -9.48 -0.36 2.13
C ILE A 482 -9.71 0.79 3.11
N TYR A 483 -10.05 0.53 4.38
CA TYR A 483 -10.22 1.57 5.38
C TYR A 483 -8.88 2.14 5.90
N THR A 484 -8.12 2.79 5.01
CA THR A 484 -6.87 3.51 5.30
C THR A 484 -7.12 4.96 5.71
N GLY A 485 -6.09 5.68 6.19
CA GLY A 485 -6.22 7.08 6.62
C GLY A 485 -6.78 8.02 5.54
N ASP A 486 -6.40 7.83 4.28
CA ASP A 486 -6.90 8.64 3.16
C ASP A 486 -8.38 8.38 2.87
N ILE A 487 -8.81 7.11 2.98
CA ILE A 487 -10.21 6.73 2.77
C ILE A 487 -11.07 7.18 3.94
N GLN A 488 -10.55 7.14 5.16
CA GLN A 488 -11.24 7.68 6.32
C GLN A 488 -11.47 9.19 6.17
N SER A 489 -10.47 9.94 5.69
CA SER A 489 -10.62 11.38 5.39
C SER A 489 -11.64 11.63 4.29
N LEU A 490 -11.63 10.84 3.21
CA LEU A 490 -12.61 10.96 2.13
C LEU A 490 -14.03 10.57 2.58
N CYS A 491 -14.19 9.57 3.44
CA CYS A 491 -15.48 9.19 4.02
C CYS A 491 -16.01 10.26 4.98
N GLU A 492 -15.13 10.90 5.76
CA GLU A 492 -15.47 12.05 6.59
C GLU A 492 -15.89 13.26 5.75
N ASP A 493 -15.15 13.57 4.68
CA ASP A 493 -15.52 14.59 3.69
C ASP A 493 -16.88 14.29 3.05
N ALA A 494 -17.13 13.03 2.68
CA ALA A 494 -18.38 12.58 2.08
C ALA A 494 -19.56 12.74 3.06
N TRP A 495 -19.38 12.37 4.33
CA TRP A 495 -20.38 12.54 5.37
C TRP A 495 -20.68 14.02 5.64
N ASN A 496 -19.66 14.86 5.79
CA ASN A 496 -19.81 16.29 6.06
C ASN A 496 -20.47 17.07 4.91
N ASN A 497 -20.44 16.53 3.69
CA ASN A 497 -21.04 17.11 2.50
C ASN A 497 -22.28 16.36 1.99
N LEU A 498 -22.77 15.38 2.75
CA LEU A 498 -23.92 14.58 2.38
C LEU A 498 -25.17 15.46 2.19
N GLY A 499 -25.70 15.48 0.96
CA GLY A 499 -26.86 16.30 0.57
C GLY A 499 -26.52 17.64 -0.12
N LYS A 500 -25.22 17.96 -0.28
CA LYS A 500 -24.75 19.06 -1.14
C LYS A 500 -24.47 18.54 -2.56
N PRO A 501 -24.43 19.42 -3.59
CA PRO A 501 -23.98 19.03 -4.93
C PRO A 501 -22.56 18.45 -4.87
N ILE A 502 -22.32 17.35 -5.59
CA ILE A 502 -21.01 16.69 -5.64
C ILE A 502 -19.98 17.63 -6.26
N ASP A 503 -18.88 17.90 -5.55
CA ASP A 503 -17.72 18.62 -6.10
C ASP A 503 -17.02 17.70 -7.10
N LEU A 504 -16.81 18.17 -8.34
CA LEU A 504 -16.06 17.44 -9.36
C LEU A 504 -14.65 17.06 -8.87
N ARG A 505 -14.04 17.89 -8.01
CA ARG A 505 -12.75 17.58 -7.37
C ARG A 505 -12.83 16.45 -6.36
N PHE A 506 -13.99 16.18 -5.76
CA PHE A 506 -14.20 15.00 -4.92
C PHE A 506 -14.31 13.73 -5.76
N PHE A 507 -15.05 13.80 -6.88
CA PHE A 507 -15.16 12.68 -7.84
C PHE A 507 -13.80 12.29 -8.42
N ASP A 508 -12.98 13.27 -8.80
CA ASP A 508 -11.63 13.03 -9.31
C ASP A 508 -10.69 12.44 -8.24
N ARG A 509 -10.84 12.83 -6.96
CA ARG A 509 -10.11 12.23 -5.83
C ARG A 509 -10.47 10.76 -5.62
N VAL A 510 -11.76 10.42 -5.68
CA VAL A 510 -12.24 9.03 -5.55
C VAL A 510 -11.80 8.19 -6.75
N LYS A 511 -11.88 8.73 -7.97
CA LYS A 511 -11.34 8.08 -9.18
C LYS A 511 -9.86 7.78 -9.06
N TRP A 512 -9.07 8.75 -8.58
CA TRP A 512 -7.64 8.58 -8.40
C TRP A 512 -7.33 7.50 -7.35
N LEU A 513 -8.05 7.51 -6.23
CA LEU A 513 -7.95 6.49 -5.19
C LEU A 513 -8.26 5.09 -5.73
N PHE A 514 -9.34 4.90 -6.48
CA PHE A 514 -9.65 3.60 -7.10
C PHE A 514 -8.62 3.19 -8.14
N ALA A 515 -8.06 4.15 -8.89
CA ALA A 515 -6.95 3.85 -9.78
C ALA A 515 -5.69 3.41 -9.01
N GLN A 516 -5.49 3.80 -7.75
CA GLN A 516 -4.41 3.27 -6.90
C GLN A 516 -4.73 1.90 -6.28
N ILE A 517 -6.01 1.60 -6.02
CA ILE A 517 -6.45 0.34 -5.38
C ILE A 517 -6.67 -0.79 -6.40
N LEU A 518 -7.01 -0.45 -7.64
CA LEU A 518 -7.22 -1.38 -8.75
C LEU A 518 -5.96 -1.59 -9.62
N GLN A 519 -4.86 -0.90 -9.32
CA GLN A 519 -3.52 -1.11 -9.88
C GLN A 519 -2.68 -1.89 -8.87
#